data_AF-A0A832NJA7-F1
#
_entry.id   AF-A0A832NJA7-F1
#
_cell.length_a   1.000
_cell.length_b   1.000
_cell.length_c   1.000
_cell.angle_alpha   90.00
_cell.angle_beta   90.00
_cell.angle_gamma   90.00
#
_symmetry.space_group_name_H-M   'P 1'
#
loop_
_entity.id
_entity.type
_entity.pdbx_description
1 polymer ?
#
loop_
_entity_poly.entity_id
_entity_poly.type
_entity_poly.pdbx_seq_one_letter_code
_entity_poly.pdbx_strand_id
1 'polypeptide(L)' 'NPQHAKSKIVSKGSVVKTELGLVKITSRPGRDGVLNGVLIK' A
#
# COMPACT_ATOMS: atom_id res chain seq x y z
N ASN A 1 -4.83 -14.34 9.21
CA ASN A 1 -3.88 -14.84 8.18
C ASN A 1 -2.59 -14.01 8.15
N PRO A 2 -1.53 -14.45 8.85
CA PRO A 2 -0.21 -13.80 8.87
C PRO A 2 0.61 -13.93 7.57
N GLN A 3 0.09 -14.60 6.52
CA GLN A 3 0.80 -14.79 5.25
C GLN A 3 0.96 -13.52 4.41
N HIS A 4 0.11 -12.50 4.60
CA HIS A 4 0.20 -11.24 3.84
C HIS A 4 1.42 -10.39 4.23
N ALA A 5 2.01 -10.60 5.42
CA ALA A 5 3.22 -9.89 5.84
C ALA A 5 4.49 -10.46 5.19
N LYS A 6 4.47 -11.73 4.75
CA LYS A 6 5.63 -12.40 4.14
C LYS A 6 5.73 -12.21 2.62
N SER A 7 4.60 -11.96 1.96
CA SER A 7 4.62 -11.57 0.56
C SER A 7 4.70 -10.05 0.47
N LYS A 8 5.62 -9.49 -0.32
CA LYS A 8 5.73 -8.05 -0.62
C LYS A 8 4.53 -7.54 -1.45
N ILE A 9 3.31 -7.91 -1.07
CA ILE A 9 2.07 -7.59 -1.76
C ILE A 9 1.56 -6.26 -1.21
N VAL A 10 1.55 -5.26 -2.06
CA VAL A 10 0.95 -3.97 -1.76
C VAL A 10 -0.56 -4.11 -1.89
N SER A 11 -1.28 -3.96 -0.78
CA SER A 11 -2.74 -4.11 -0.75
C SER A 11 -3.39 -2.91 -0.07
N LYS A 12 -4.72 -2.79 -0.18
CA LYS A 12 -5.49 -1.74 0.48
C LYS A 12 -5.23 -1.82 2.00
N GLY A 13 -4.71 -0.74 2.57
CA GLY A 13 -4.34 -0.63 3.98
C GLY A 13 -2.84 -0.84 4.27
N SER A 14 -2.05 -1.27 3.29
CA SER A 14 -0.59 -1.36 3.43
C SER A 14 0.02 0.02 3.58
N VAL A 15 0.98 0.15 4.49
CA VAL A 15 1.81 1.35 4.64
C VAL A 15 3.11 1.12 3.87
N VAL A 16 3.41 2.01 2.95
CA VAL A 16 4.62 1.99 2.11
C VAL A 16 5.47 3.21 2.39
N LYS A 17 6.79 3.03 2.37
CA LYS A 17 7.74 4.14 2.48
C LYS A 17 8.05 4.63 1.07
N THR A 18 7.74 5.89 0.82
CA THR A 18 8.05 6.60 -0.43
C THR A 18 9.06 7.69 -0.13
N GLU A 19 9.65 8.29 -1.17
CA GLU A 19 10.58 9.42 -1.02
C GLU A 19 9.93 10.65 -0.34
N LEU A 20 8.61 10.76 -0.45
CA LEU A 20 7.80 11.82 0.16
C LEU A 20 7.38 11.52 1.61
N GLY A 21 7.61 10.30 2.10
CA GLY A 21 7.22 9.86 3.46
C GLY A 21 6.44 8.55 3.50
N LEU A 22 5.79 8.30 4.64
CA LEU A 22 4.95 7.12 4.84
C LEU A 22 3.59 7.35 4.17
N VAL A 23 3.20 6.43 3.29
CA VAL A 23 1.95 6.51 2.54
C VAL A 23 1.11 5.27 2.85
N LYS A 24 -0.16 5.46 3.19
CA LYS A 24 -1.12 4.38 3.35
C LYS A 24 -1.91 4.20 2.07
N ILE A 25 -1.79 3.02 1.49
CA ILE A 25 -2.48 2.63 0.27
C ILE A 25 -3.97 2.50 0.53
N THR A 26 -4.78 3.15 -0.29
CA THR A 26 -6.26 3.08 -0.24
C THR A 26 -6.83 2.29 -1.41
N SER A 27 -6.09 2.18 -2.51
CA SER A 27 -6.49 1.43 -3.70
C SER A 27 -5.98 -0.02 -3.71
N ARG A 28 -6.64 -0.87 -4.53
CA ARG A 28 -6.20 -2.25 -4.75
C ARG A 28 -5.51 -2.32 -6.13
N PRO A 29 -4.19 -2.54 -6.20
CA PRO A 29 -3.43 -2.34 -7.44
C PRO A 29 -3.89 -3.24 -8.60
N GLY A 30 -4.42 -4.43 -8.31
CA GLY A 30 -4.87 -5.37 -9.33
C GLY A 30 -6.18 -5.02 -10.06
N ARG A 31 -6.92 -3.99 -9.63
CA ARG A 31 -8.23 -3.63 -10.23
C ARG A 31 -8.21 -2.26 -10.89
N ASP A 32 -7.56 -1.28 -10.27
CA ASP A 32 -7.59 0.11 -10.74
C ASP A 32 -6.38 0.47 -11.62
N GLY A 33 -5.35 -0.39 -11.72
CA GLY A 33 -4.12 -0.14 -12.48
C GLY A 33 -3.21 0.96 -11.90
N VAL A 34 -3.74 1.79 -11.01
CA VAL A 34 -3.03 2.84 -10.26
C VAL A 34 -2.99 2.56 -8.76
N LEU A 35 -1.86 2.88 -8.15
CA LEU A 35 -1.62 2.74 -6.73
C LEU A 35 -1.84 4.07 -6.03
N ASN A 36 -3.08 4.31 -5.58
CA ASN A 36 -3.40 5.51 -4.78
C ASN A 36 -3.19 5.26 -3.29
N GLY A 37 -2.64 6.27 -2.63
CA GLY A 37 -2.44 6.27 -1.19
C GLY A 37 -2.44 7.68 -0.62
N VAL A 38 -2.61 7.77 0.69
CA VAL A 38 -2.63 9.03 1.42
C VAL A 38 -1.35 9.11 2.25
N LEU A 39 -0.64 10.23 2.18
CA LEU A 39 0.50 10.52 3.05
C LEU A 39 0.01 10.55 4.50
N ILE A 40 0.60 9.71 5.33
CA ILE A 40 0.45 9.78 6.78
C ILE A 40 1.62 10.61 7.28
N LYS A 41 1.31 11.76 7.87
CA LYS A 41 2.27 12.63 8.56
C LYS A 41 2.55 12.07 9.96
#